data_AF-A0A8W8L218-F1
#
_entry.id   AF-A0A8W8L218-F1
#
_cell.length_a   1.000
_cell.length_b   1.000
_cell.length_c   1.000
_cell.angle_alpha   90.00
_cell.angle_beta   90.00
_cell.angle_gamma   90.00
#
_symmetry.space_group_name_H-M   'P 1'
#
loop_
_entity.id
_entity.type
_entity.pdbx_description
1 polymer ?
#
loop_
_entity_poly.entity_id
_entity_poly.type
_entity_poly.pdbx_seq_one_letter_code
_entity_poly.pdbx_strand_id
1 'polypeptide(L)'
;MKSVAVGDVRALIPEVFEKQKRFIEENGLLTIFRERVSETIKFYIDDEIRTLRYERKNSIVNQIIDSINEKWGAHTNFPEEIPEFPENTDEYEALKRIDYKEAAEKSQFIDRLKTESIMSDLNELDKVLASSERDNEDKWLPFSLLTKLSKHPNDTVSTLANGVREKLKESIRKEIEEKYTIKTELAHLSKNEQDVLKSLDINGTNDQRFPKNVIRLYWLLMENDIDKNCKKLIEKGNEFTMKGWYYKRIIKYLGIGEDVPVPLKQSAWTFKKQLDETFGRDVVPPSPLF
;
A
#
# COMPACT_ATOMS: atom_id res chain seq x y z
N MET A 1 18.31 9.53 -29.08
CA MET A 1 17.87 8.89 -27.82
C MET A 1 17.85 7.36 -27.86
N LYS A 2 17.37 6.69 -28.92
CA LYS A 2 17.43 5.20 -29.00
C LYS A 2 18.85 4.60 -28.94
N SER A 3 19.89 5.29 -29.42
CA SER A 3 21.26 4.76 -29.42
C SER A 3 21.96 4.84 -28.05
N VAL A 4 21.60 5.80 -27.20
CA VAL A 4 22.21 5.99 -25.87
C VAL A 4 21.72 4.90 -24.91
N ALA A 5 20.41 4.65 -24.87
CA ALA A 5 19.82 3.56 -24.08
C ALA A 5 20.35 2.17 -24.49
N VAL A 6 20.63 1.94 -25.78
CA VAL A 6 21.25 0.68 -26.25
C VAL A 6 22.73 0.59 -25.86
N GLY A 7 23.44 1.73 -25.79
CA GLY A 7 24.81 1.81 -25.31
C GLY A 7 24.95 1.45 -23.83
N ASP A 8 24.11 2.05 -22.98
CA ASP A 8 24.10 1.78 -21.54
C ASP A 8 23.77 0.32 -21.22
N VAL A 9 22.80 -0.25 -21.94
CA VAL A 9 22.41 -1.67 -21.81
C VAL A 9 23.52 -2.62 -22.27
N ARG A 10 24.26 -2.31 -23.35
CA ARG A 10 25.33 -3.19 -23.87
C ARG A 10 26.65 -3.08 -23.12
N ALA A 11 26.98 -1.90 -22.59
CA ALA A 11 28.23 -1.69 -21.88
C ALA A 11 28.10 -2.02 -20.39
N LEU A 12 27.02 -1.58 -19.73
CA LEU A 12 26.95 -1.60 -18.27
C LEU A 12 26.37 -2.91 -17.73
N ILE A 13 25.38 -3.50 -18.40
CA ILE A 13 24.74 -4.73 -17.89
C ILE A 13 25.71 -5.91 -17.82
N PRO A 14 26.55 -6.20 -18.83
CA PRO A 14 27.51 -7.30 -18.71
C PRO A 14 28.52 -7.09 -17.58
N GLU A 15 29.03 -5.87 -17.42
CA GLU A 15 29.99 -5.57 -16.35
C GLU A 15 29.36 -5.64 -14.95
N VAL A 16 28.15 -5.11 -14.78
CA VAL A 16 27.41 -5.19 -13.52
C VAL A 16 27.03 -6.64 -13.22
N PHE A 17 26.56 -7.39 -14.22
CA PHE A 17 26.23 -8.80 -14.07
C PHE A 17 27.44 -9.62 -13.64
N GLU A 18 28.58 -9.47 -14.33
CA GLU A 18 29.80 -10.21 -13.98
C GLU A 18 30.33 -9.84 -12.59
N LYS A 19 30.29 -8.55 -12.22
CA LYS A 19 30.67 -8.11 -10.85
C LYS A 19 29.74 -8.68 -9.79
N GLN A 20 28.43 -8.62 -9.99
CA GLN A 20 27.45 -9.17 -9.06
C GLN A 20 27.58 -10.70 -8.95
N LYS A 21 27.75 -11.38 -10.09
CA LYS A 21 27.95 -12.83 -10.13
C LYS A 21 29.20 -13.24 -9.35
N ARG A 22 30.35 -12.60 -9.61
CA ARG A 22 31.59 -12.87 -8.86
C ARG A 22 31.39 -12.62 -7.37
N PHE A 23 30.79 -11.50 -6.98
CA PHE A 23 30.52 -11.20 -5.58
C PHE A 23 29.65 -12.28 -4.92
N ILE A 24 28.59 -12.74 -5.60
CA ILE A 24 27.70 -13.79 -5.10
C ILE A 24 28.46 -15.12 -4.94
N GLU A 25 29.29 -15.47 -5.92
CA GLU A 25 30.08 -16.71 -5.91
C GLU A 25 31.17 -16.68 -4.83
N GLU A 26 31.95 -15.60 -4.75
CA GLU A 26 33.05 -15.40 -3.79
C GLU A 26 32.55 -15.39 -2.33
N ASN A 27 31.34 -14.90 -2.08
CA ASN A 27 30.75 -14.85 -0.75
C ASN A 27 29.83 -16.06 -0.44
N GLY A 28 29.80 -17.08 -1.31
CA GLY A 28 28.98 -18.28 -1.08
C GLY A 28 27.46 -18.03 -1.09
N LEU A 29 27.01 -16.92 -1.68
CA LEU A 29 25.62 -16.48 -1.69
C LEU A 29 24.78 -17.11 -2.81
N LEU A 30 25.36 -17.98 -3.63
CA LEU A 30 24.72 -18.51 -4.84
C LEU A 30 23.39 -19.22 -4.55
N THR A 31 23.34 -20.04 -3.49
CA THR A 31 22.11 -20.74 -3.08
C THR A 31 21.03 -19.73 -2.67
N ILE A 32 21.39 -18.77 -1.81
CA ILE A 32 20.47 -17.72 -1.36
C ILE A 32 19.96 -16.91 -2.55
N PHE A 33 20.84 -16.50 -3.46
CA PHE A 33 20.46 -15.75 -4.66
C PHE A 33 19.45 -16.52 -5.50
N ARG A 34 19.68 -17.81 -5.77
CA ARG A 34 18.75 -18.66 -6.53
C ARG A 34 17.39 -18.78 -5.85
N GLU A 35 17.37 -18.94 -4.53
CA GLU A 35 16.12 -18.94 -3.75
C GLU A 35 15.38 -17.61 -3.92
N ARG A 36 16.07 -16.46 -3.84
CA ARG A 36 15.43 -15.13 -4.01
C ARG A 36 14.89 -14.90 -5.41
N VAL A 37 15.58 -15.39 -6.44
CA VAL A 37 15.08 -15.33 -7.82
C VAL A 37 13.83 -16.21 -7.96
N SER A 38 13.88 -17.46 -7.49
CA SER A 38 12.72 -18.36 -7.54
C SER A 38 11.52 -17.80 -6.78
N GLU A 39 11.75 -17.22 -5.60
CA GLU A 39 10.73 -16.56 -4.80
C GLU A 39 10.13 -15.36 -5.54
N THR A 40 10.95 -14.56 -6.23
CA THR A 40 10.47 -13.41 -7.01
C THR A 40 9.56 -13.85 -8.17
N ILE A 41 9.89 -14.96 -8.83
CA ILE A 41 9.05 -15.54 -9.89
C ILE A 41 7.72 -16.04 -9.30
N LYS A 42 7.78 -16.78 -8.20
CA LYS A 42 6.59 -17.38 -7.55
C LYS A 42 5.73 -16.37 -6.79
N PHE A 43 6.26 -15.20 -6.44
CA PHE A 43 5.59 -14.17 -5.65
C PHE A 43 4.22 -13.76 -6.20
N TYR A 44 4.06 -13.76 -7.52
CA TYR A 44 2.81 -13.37 -8.19
C TYR A 44 1.82 -14.54 -8.40
N ILE A 45 2.22 -15.76 -8.04
CA ILE A 45 1.50 -17.00 -8.34
C ILE A 45 1.10 -17.72 -7.06
N ASP A 46 1.96 -17.68 -6.04
CA ASP A 46 1.86 -18.50 -4.84
C ASP A 46 1.74 -17.62 -3.58
N ASP A 47 0.58 -17.71 -2.94
CA ASP A 47 0.24 -16.97 -1.72
C ASP A 47 1.09 -17.38 -0.51
N GLU A 48 1.53 -18.64 -0.42
CA GLU A 48 2.41 -19.11 0.67
C GLU A 48 3.80 -18.49 0.53
N ILE A 49 4.34 -18.47 -0.69
CA ILE A 49 5.62 -17.82 -0.99
C ILE A 49 5.57 -16.33 -0.69
N ARG A 50 4.43 -15.67 -0.98
CA ARG A 50 4.23 -14.26 -0.62
C ARG A 50 4.26 -14.04 0.89
N THR A 51 3.63 -14.91 1.67
CA THR A 51 3.64 -14.87 3.14
C THR A 51 5.05 -15.08 3.69
N LEU A 52 5.75 -16.13 3.26
CA LEU A 52 7.13 -16.42 3.67
C LEU A 52 8.08 -15.25 3.36
N ARG A 53 7.91 -14.61 2.20
CA ARG A 53 8.69 -13.40 1.83
C ARG A 53 8.49 -12.28 2.83
N TYR A 54 7.24 -12.05 3.19
CA TYR A 54 6.83 -10.98 4.10
C TYR A 54 7.40 -11.22 5.51
N GLU A 55 7.19 -12.42 6.07
CA GLU A 55 7.70 -12.81 7.38
C GLU A 55 9.22 -12.65 7.48
N ARG A 56 9.95 -13.14 6.48
CA ARG A 56 11.41 -13.03 6.46
C ARG A 56 11.87 -11.59 6.37
N LYS A 57 11.25 -10.76 5.52
CA LYS A 57 11.59 -9.32 5.43
C LYS A 57 11.33 -8.62 6.76
N ASN A 58 10.19 -8.89 7.39
CA ASN A 58 9.86 -8.34 8.70
C ASN A 58 10.84 -8.82 9.78
N SER A 59 11.30 -10.06 9.73
CA SER A 59 12.31 -10.57 10.67
C SER A 59 13.63 -9.80 10.55
N ILE A 60 14.11 -9.54 9.34
CA ILE A 60 15.33 -8.74 9.11
C ILE A 60 15.15 -7.30 9.60
N VAL A 61 14.02 -6.66 9.27
CA VAL A 61 13.69 -5.31 9.76
C VAL A 61 13.71 -5.28 11.28
N ASN A 62 13.06 -6.24 11.94
CA ASN A 62 13.03 -6.31 13.40
C ASN A 62 14.42 -6.49 14.00
N GLN A 63 15.28 -7.32 13.43
CA GLN A 63 16.67 -7.50 13.90
C GLN A 63 17.47 -6.19 13.84
N ILE A 64 17.32 -5.42 12.75
CA ILE A 64 17.98 -4.12 12.60
C ILE A 64 17.45 -3.13 13.64
N ILE A 65 16.12 -3.06 13.82
CA ILE A 65 15.49 -2.20 14.82
C ILE A 65 15.92 -2.57 16.25
N ASP A 66 16.02 -3.86 16.55
CA ASP A 66 16.50 -4.34 17.85
C ASP A 66 17.95 -3.94 18.08
N SER A 67 18.81 -4.08 17.06
CA SER A 67 20.20 -3.61 17.10
C SER A 67 20.31 -2.09 17.30
N ILE A 68 19.44 -1.30 16.67
CA ILE A 68 19.35 0.15 16.91
C ILE A 68 18.97 0.41 18.38
N ASN A 69 17.94 -0.29 18.86
CA ASN A 69 17.46 -0.10 20.22
C ASN A 69 18.51 -0.48 21.27
N GLU A 70 19.26 -1.57 21.07
CA GLU A 70 20.34 -1.99 21.97
C GLU A 70 21.48 -0.97 22.01
N LYS A 71 21.86 -0.43 20.85
CA LYS A 71 22.99 0.49 20.73
C LYS A 71 22.71 1.88 21.29
N TRP A 72 21.49 2.40 21.11
CA TRP A 72 21.15 3.78 21.46
C TRP A 72 20.06 3.91 22.55
N GLY A 73 19.23 2.88 22.75
CA GLY A 73 18.16 2.87 23.74
C GLY A 73 18.61 2.54 25.17
N ALA A 74 19.83 1.98 25.34
CA ALA A 74 20.40 1.67 26.65
C ALA A 74 21.01 2.89 27.38
N HIS A 75 21.04 4.07 26.75
CA HIS A 75 21.50 5.29 27.38
C HIS A 75 20.42 5.84 28.34
N THR A 76 20.74 5.87 29.64
CA THR A 76 19.84 6.33 30.72
C THR A 76 19.31 7.75 30.54
N ASN A 77 20.01 8.56 29.75
CA ASN A 77 19.50 9.80 29.21
C ASN A 77 19.17 9.51 27.75
N PHE A 78 17.90 9.63 27.38
CA PHE A 78 17.51 9.65 25.97
C PHE A 78 18.47 10.59 25.24
N PRO A 79 19.18 10.13 24.19
CA PRO A 79 20.07 11.01 23.47
C PRO A 79 19.24 12.23 23.01
N GLU A 80 19.71 13.44 23.37
CA GLU A 80 19.04 14.69 23.00
C GLU A 80 18.95 14.79 21.47
N GLU A 81 20.01 14.33 20.80
CA GLU A 81 20.14 14.22 19.36
C GLU A 81 19.74 12.83 18.86
N ILE A 82 18.87 12.79 17.86
CA ILE A 82 18.49 11.56 17.19
C ILE A 82 19.53 11.18 16.14
N PRO A 83 19.97 9.91 16.10
CA PRO A 83 20.89 9.46 15.07
C PRO A 83 20.28 9.67 13.67
N GLU A 84 21.02 10.38 12.83
CA GLU A 84 20.71 10.49 11.41
C GLU A 84 21.21 9.24 10.67
N PHE A 85 20.28 8.54 10.00
CA PHE A 85 20.61 7.41 9.14
C PHE A 85 20.59 7.88 7.67
N PRO A 86 21.72 7.80 6.94
CA PRO A 86 21.74 8.12 5.52
C PRO A 86 20.77 7.23 4.71
N GLU A 87 20.20 7.77 3.62
CA GLU A 87 19.14 7.11 2.84
C GLU A 87 19.53 5.73 2.27
N ASN A 88 20.82 5.46 2.13
CA ASN A 88 21.37 4.21 1.59
C ASN A 88 21.75 3.19 2.66
N THR A 89 21.30 3.35 3.90
CA THR A 89 21.60 2.45 5.02
C THR A 89 20.45 1.49 5.33
N ASP A 90 20.81 0.31 5.84
CA ASP A 90 19.83 -0.71 6.26
C ASP A 90 18.98 -0.20 7.44
N GLU A 91 19.54 0.62 8.32
CA GLU A 91 18.85 1.27 9.44
C GLU A 91 17.76 2.23 8.97
N TYR A 92 18.07 3.11 8.01
CA TYR A 92 17.09 4.02 7.41
C TYR A 92 15.94 3.24 6.76
N GLU A 93 16.29 2.23 5.99
CA GLU A 93 15.36 1.36 5.27
C GLU A 93 14.51 0.48 6.21
N ALA A 94 15.06 0.05 7.35
CA ALA A 94 14.33 -0.65 8.39
C ALA A 94 13.36 0.28 9.12
N LEU A 95 13.80 1.50 9.46
CA LEU A 95 12.99 2.51 10.12
C LEU A 95 11.81 2.93 9.25
N LYS A 96 12.00 3.06 7.93
CA LYS A 96 10.90 3.32 6.99
C LYS A 96 9.85 2.21 6.99
N ARG A 97 10.26 0.95 7.15
CA ARG A 97 9.39 -0.24 7.02
C ARG A 97 8.64 -0.64 8.29
N ILE A 98 9.23 -0.47 9.48
CA ILE A 98 8.55 -0.82 10.74
C ILE A 98 7.26 -0.01 10.90
N ASP A 99 6.21 -0.64 11.44
CA ASP A 99 4.97 0.09 11.74
C ASP A 99 5.15 1.00 12.96
N TYR A 100 4.48 2.16 12.99
CA TYR A 100 4.58 3.05 14.15
C TYR A 100 4.05 2.41 15.44
N LYS A 101 3.09 1.48 15.34
CA LYS A 101 2.61 0.73 16.52
C LYS A 101 3.65 -0.26 17.02
N GLU A 102 4.26 -1.02 16.11
CA GLU A 102 5.34 -1.95 16.46
C GLU A 102 6.55 -1.20 17.02
N ALA A 103 6.89 -0.04 16.44
CA ALA A 103 7.93 0.85 16.94
C ALA A 103 7.67 1.28 18.39
N ALA A 104 6.42 1.65 18.71
CA ALA A 104 6.00 2.00 20.06
C ALA A 104 6.09 0.83 21.06
N GLU A 105 5.86 -0.40 20.61
CA GLU A 105 6.02 -1.61 21.42
C GLU A 105 7.49 -1.96 21.68
N LYS A 106 8.41 -1.59 20.78
CA LYS A 106 9.86 -1.87 20.91
C LYS A 106 10.50 -1.06 22.03
N SER A 107 10.39 0.26 21.98
CA SER A 107 10.82 1.17 23.04
C SER A 107 10.37 2.60 22.75
N GLN A 108 10.38 3.45 23.78
CA GLN A 108 10.13 4.89 23.61
C GLN A 108 11.13 5.58 22.66
N PHE A 109 12.37 5.08 22.61
CA PHE A 109 13.38 5.61 21.69
C PHE A 109 13.05 5.28 20.23
N ILE A 110 12.69 4.02 19.93
CA ILE A 110 12.30 3.59 18.59
C ILE A 110 11.00 4.29 18.14
N ASP A 111 10.04 4.47 19.06
CA ASP A 111 8.82 5.24 18.79
C ASP A 111 9.13 6.68 18.35
N ARG A 112 10.02 7.36 19.08
CA ARG A 112 10.44 8.73 18.76
C ARG A 112 11.15 8.78 17.41
N LEU A 113 12.09 7.87 17.15
CA LEU A 113 12.79 7.76 15.86
C LEU A 113 11.80 7.58 14.70
N LYS A 114 10.85 6.67 14.85
CA LYS A 114 9.85 6.40 13.82
C LYS A 114 8.94 7.60 13.60
N THR A 115 8.52 8.25 14.68
CA THR A 115 7.71 9.46 14.64
C THR A 115 8.43 10.60 13.90
N GLU A 116 9.71 10.84 14.19
CA GLU A 116 10.49 11.89 13.52
C GLU A 116 10.75 11.56 12.04
N SER A 117 11.03 10.30 11.71
CA SER A 117 11.13 9.84 10.32
C SER A 117 9.82 10.08 9.56
N ILE A 118 8.66 9.74 10.14
CA ILE A 118 7.35 10.01 9.54
C ILE A 118 7.15 11.52 9.35
N MET A 119 7.48 12.33 10.35
CA MET A 119 7.35 13.78 10.26
C MET A 119 8.21 14.36 9.14
N SER A 120 9.44 13.87 8.97
CA SER A 120 10.33 14.28 7.88
C SER A 120 9.71 13.96 6.51
N ASP A 121 9.28 12.71 6.29
CA ASP A 121 8.66 12.27 5.03
C ASP A 121 7.38 13.08 4.72
N LEU A 122 6.54 13.34 5.73
CA LEU A 122 5.33 14.14 5.57
C LEU A 122 5.63 15.59 5.21
N ASN A 123 6.64 16.20 5.83
CA ASN A 123 7.05 17.58 5.54
C ASN A 123 7.66 17.70 4.15
N GLU A 124 8.45 16.72 3.70
CA GLU A 124 8.97 16.69 2.34
C GLU A 124 7.81 16.58 1.33
N LEU A 125 6.87 15.67 1.56
CA LEU A 125 5.72 15.50 0.69
C LEU A 125 4.82 16.74 0.67
N ASP A 126 4.63 17.42 1.80
CA ASP A 126 3.85 18.66 1.85
C ASP A 126 4.49 19.78 1.01
N LYS A 127 5.83 19.88 1.03
CA LYS A 127 6.59 20.82 0.19
C LYS A 127 6.45 20.48 -1.29
N VAL A 128 6.55 19.21 -1.65
CA VAL A 128 6.38 18.75 -3.04
C VAL A 128 4.96 19.02 -3.55
N LEU A 129 3.93 18.78 -2.73
CA LEU A 129 2.55 19.07 -3.10
C LEU A 129 2.24 20.58 -3.17
N ALA A 130 3.03 21.40 -2.48
CA ALA A 130 2.95 22.85 -2.58
C ALA A 130 3.67 23.41 -3.81
N SER A 131 4.71 22.73 -4.31
CA SER A 131 5.36 23.12 -5.56
C SER A 131 4.53 22.63 -6.75
N SER A 132 4.51 23.41 -7.83
CA SER A 132 3.85 23.01 -9.08
C SER A 132 4.64 21.96 -9.88
N GLU A 133 5.71 21.41 -9.30
CA GLU A 133 6.60 20.42 -9.90
C GLU A 133 6.00 19.02 -9.73
N ARG A 134 5.13 18.66 -10.68
CA ARG A 134 4.41 17.37 -10.70
C ARG A 134 5.28 16.17 -11.07
N ASP A 135 6.55 16.38 -11.44
CA ASP A 135 7.44 15.31 -11.94
C ASP A 135 8.02 14.41 -10.81
N ASN A 136 7.60 14.60 -9.56
CA ASN A 136 8.11 13.87 -8.39
C ASN A 136 7.16 12.74 -7.93
N GLU A 137 6.51 12.01 -8.84
CA GLU A 137 5.64 10.86 -8.49
C GLU A 137 6.37 9.81 -7.64
N ASP A 138 7.68 9.62 -7.86
CA ASP A 138 8.51 8.66 -7.12
C ASP A 138 8.64 8.97 -5.62
N LYS A 139 8.36 10.22 -5.22
CA LYS A 139 8.39 10.66 -3.81
C LYS A 139 7.06 10.52 -3.10
N TRP A 140 6.00 10.10 -3.80
CA TRP A 140 4.68 10.04 -3.19
C TRP A 140 4.55 8.85 -2.27
N LEU A 141 4.28 9.15 -0.99
CA LEU A 141 3.87 8.12 -0.04
C LEU A 141 2.57 7.47 -0.52
N PRO A 142 2.41 6.14 -0.34
CA PRO A 142 1.15 5.48 -0.66
C PRO A 142 -0.04 6.14 0.02
N PHE A 143 -1.13 6.39 -0.70
CA PHE A 143 -2.33 7.02 -0.14
C PHE A 143 -2.90 6.24 1.05
N SER A 144 -2.80 4.91 0.99
CA SER A 144 -3.17 4.01 2.09
C SER A 144 -2.29 4.18 3.34
N LEU A 145 -1.00 4.48 3.17
CA LEU A 145 -0.10 4.80 4.28
C LEU A 145 -0.50 6.13 4.94
N LEU A 146 -0.74 7.19 4.16
CA LEU A 146 -1.25 8.46 4.69
C LEU A 146 -2.58 8.29 5.42
N THR A 147 -3.46 7.44 4.90
CA THR A 147 -4.71 7.07 5.58
C THR A 147 -4.45 6.41 6.94
N LYS A 148 -3.40 5.57 7.05
CA LYS A 148 -3.00 4.97 8.32
C LYS A 148 -2.42 6.02 9.28
N LEU A 149 -1.50 6.85 8.80
CA LEU A 149 -0.84 7.90 9.57
C LEU A 149 -1.79 8.99 10.06
N SER A 150 -2.90 9.24 9.35
CA SER A 150 -3.95 10.13 9.86
C SER A 150 -4.62 9.69 11.17
N LYS A 151 -4.37 8.45 11.61
CA LYS A 151 -4.83 7.87 12.87
C LYS A 151 -3.67 7.63 13.84
N HIS A 152 -2.54 8.30 13.62
CA HIS A 152 -1.39 8.22 14.50
C HIS A 152 -1.75 8.78 15.90
N PRO A 153 -1.25 8.20 17.00
CA PRO A 153 -1.53 8.68 18.36
C PRO A 153 -0.96 10.07 18.65
N ASN A 154 0.11 10.47 17.96
CA ASN A 154 0.63 11.83 18.00
C ASN A 154 -0.22 12.77 17.12
N ASP A 155 -0.88 13.74 17.74
CA ASP A 155 -1.79 14.69 17.08
C ASP A 155 -1.11 15.57 16.02
N THR A 156 0.17 15.91 16.20
CA THR A 156 0.93 16.68 15.21
C THR A 156 1.13 15.85 13.94
N VAL A 157 1.50 14.58 14.09
CA VAL A 157 1.64 13.63 12.97
C VAL A 157 0.30 13.42 12.29
N SER A 158 -0.75 13.15 13.06
CA SER A 158 -2.07 12.85 12.50
C SER A 158 -2.67 14.03 11.75
N THR A 159 -2.49 15.26 12.26
CA THR A 159 -2.93 16.49 11.62
C THR A 159 -2.17 16.75 10.33
N LEU A 160 -0.84 16.64 10.35
CA LEU A 160 -0.01 16.82 9.17
C LEU A 160 -0.33 15.77 8.10
N ALA A 161 -0.42 14.49 8.50
CA ALA A 161 -0.79 13.40 7.61
C ALA A 161 -2.16 13.61 6.96
N ASN A 162 -3.16 14.09 7.72
CA ASN A 162 -4.47 14.45 7.17
C ASN A 162 -4.36 15.57 6.13
N GLY A 163 -3.63 16.65 6.44
CA GLY A 163 -3.43 17.77 5.52
C GLY A 163 -2.79 17.34 4.20
N VAL A 164 -1.68 16.59 4.30
CA VAL A 164 -0.96 16.02 3.15
C VAL A 164 -1.85 15.05 2.36
N ARG A 165 -2.62 14.19 3.05
CA ARG A 165 -3.55 13.24 2.41
C ARG A 165 -4.60 13.96 1.58
N GLU A 166 -5.23 15.00 2.10
CA GLU A 166 -6.27 15.73 1.35
C GLU A 166 -5.68 16.49 0.15
N LYS A 167 -4.49 17.08 0.28
CA LYS A 167 -3.78 17.70 -0.86
C LYS A 167 -3.46 16.67 -1.95
N LEU A 168 -2.93 15.51 -1.56
CA LEU A 168 -2.60 14.42 -2.49
C LEU A 168 -3.88 13.87 -3.16
N LYS A 169 -4.95 13.68 -2.38
CA LYS A 169 -6.27 13.25 -2.89
C LYS A 169 -6.77 14.19 -3.98
N GLU A 170 -6.68 15.50 -3.75
CA GLU A 170 -7.10 16.51 -4.70
C GLU A 170 -6.24 16.49 -5.98
N SER A 171 -4.92 16.39 -5.84
CA SER A 171 -3.98 16.32 -6.98
C SER A 171 -4.30 15.12 -7.87
N ILE A 172 -4.33 13.93 -7.27
CA ILE A 172 -4.61 12.68 -7.98
C ILE A 172 -6.02 12.70 -8.58
N ARG A 173 -7.01 13.26 -7.89
CA ARG A 173 -8.37 13.37 -8.45
C ARG A 173 -8.37 14.19 -9.74
N LYS A 174 -7.72 15.36 -9.74
CA LYS A 174 -7.58 16.20 -10.95
C LYS A 174 -6.86 15.46 -12.07
N GLU A 175 -5.79 14.74 -11.76
CA GLU A 175 -5.07 13.93 -12.75
C GLU A 175 -5.97 12.85 -13.36
N ILE A 176 -6.77 12.15 -12.56
CA ILE A 176 -7.73 11.16 -13.08
C ILE A 176 -8.75 11.82 -14.00
N GLU A 177 -9.26 13.00 -13.61
CA GLU A 177 -10.24 13.77 -14.39
C GLU A 177 -9.67 14.19 -15.75
N GLU A 178 -8.41 14.63 -15.81
CA GLU A 178 -7.73 15.13 -17.01
C GLU A 178 -7.20 14.00 -17.91
N LYS A 179 -6.61 12.96 -17.31
CA LYS A 179 -5.87 11.89 -18.00
C LYS A 179 -6.77 10.82 -18.61
N TYR A 180 -7.90 10.51 -17.95
CA TYR A 180 -8.69 9.33 -18.30
C TYR A 180 -10.04 9.67 -18.93
N THR A 181 -10.51 8.75 -19.76
CA THR A 181 -11.80 8.86 -20.46
C THR A 181 -12.79 7.82 -19.96
N ILE A 182 -14.03 7.89 -20.43
CA ILE A 182 -15.06 6.89 -20.11
C ILE A 182 -14.72 5.49 -20.65
N LYS A 183 -13.72 5.35 -21.53
CA LYS A 183 -13.29 4.06 -22.08
C LYS A 183 -12.10 3.45 -21.33
N THR A 184 -11.48 4.19 -20.40
CA THR A 184 -10.31 3.73 -19.68
C THR A 184 -10.60 2.46 -18.87
N GLU A 185 -9.67 1.50 -18.94
CA GLU A 185 -9.69 0.27 -18.16
C GLU A 185 -8.94 0.42 -16.84
N LEU A 186 -9.34 -0.35 -15.82
CA LEU A 186 -8.73 -0.32 -14.49
C LEU A 186 -7.23 -0.66 -14.49
N ALA A 187 -6.77 -1.43 -15.48
CA ALA A 187 -5.37 -1.85 -15.59
C ALA A 187 -4.41 -0.67 -15.82
N HIS A 188 -4.91 0.47 -16.29
CA HIS A 188 -4.11 1.67 -16.50
C HIS A 188 -3.98 2.53 -15.25
N LEU A 189 -4.75 2.24 -14.19
CA LEU A 189 -4.75 3.04 -12.97
C LEU A 189 -3.62 2.61 -12.04
N SER A 190 -2.85 3.59 -11.57
CA SER A 190 -1.85 3.39 -10.52
C SER A 190 -2.50 2.97 -9.21
N LYS A 191 -1.71 2.41 -8.29
CA LYS A 191 -2.22 2.00 -6.98
C LYS A 191 -2.75 3.19 -6.17
N ASN A 192 -2.09 4.33 -6.25
CA ASN A 192 -2.52 5.56 -5.57
C ASN A 192 -3.81 6.12 -6.20
N GLU A 193 -3.95 6.12 -7.53
CA GLU A 193 -5.18 6.51 -8.22
C GLU A 193 -6.37 5.62 -7.78
N GLN A 194 -6.16 4.30 -7.72
CA GLN A 194 -7.16 3.37 -7.21
C GLN A 194 -7.54 3.67 -5.74
N ASP A 195 -6.56 3.86 -4.87
CA ASP A 195 -6.81 4.14 -3.45
C ASP A 195 -7.55 5.47 -3.24
N VAL A 196 -7.23 6.50 -4.03
CA VAL A 196 -7.95 7.79 -4.05
C VAL A 196 -9.39 7.60 -4.50
N LEU A 197 -9.64 6.87 -5.61
CA LEU A 197 -11.00 6.57 -6.06
C LEU A 197 -11.80 5.85 -4.96
N LYS A 198 -11.22 4.85 -4.29
CA LYS A 198 -11.90 4.14 -3.18
C LYS A 198 -12.25 5.05 -1.99
N SER A 199 -11.53 6.16 -1.84
CA SER A 199 -11.77 7.15 -0.78
C SER A 199 -12.84 8.19 -1.12
N LEU A 200 -13.37 8.18 -2.35
CA LEU A 200 -14.44 9.08 -2.76
C LEU A 200 -15.79 8.59 -2.24
N ASP A 201 -16.59 9.53 -1.76
CA ASP A 201 -17.96 9.30 -1.33
C ASP A 201 -18.93 9.57 -2.48
N ILE A 202 -18.94 8.67 -3.47
CA ILE A 202 -19.82 8.75 -4.63
C ILE A 202 -21.15 8.08 -4.29
N ASN A 203 -22.23 8.87 -4.33
CA ASN A 203 -23.54 8.42 -3.89
C ASN A 203 -24.38 7.77 -4.99
N GLY A 204 -24.00 7.94 -6.25
CA GLY A 204 -24.73 7.32 -7.35
C GLY A 204 -24.09 7.51 -8.72
N THR A 205 -24.71 6.94 -9.75
CA THR A 205 -24.27 7.08 -11.14
C THR A 205 -24.45 8.50 -11.69
N ASN A 206 -25.35 9.28 -11.11
CA ASN A 206 -25.64 10.66 -11.50
C ASN A 206 -25.08 11.72 -10.54
N ASP A 207 -24.08 11.39 -9.72
CA ASP A 207 -23.47 12.33 -8.77
C ASP A 207 -22.81 13.52 -9.49
N GLN A 208 -23.45 14.69 -9.47
CA GLN A 208 -23.00 15.87 -10.21
C GLN A 208 -21.68 16.47 -9.70
N ARG A 209 -21.21 16.04 -8.51
CA ARG A 209 -19.93 16.49 -7.95
C ARG A 209 -18.72 15.94 -8.71
N PHE A 210 -18.91 14.89 -9.50
CA PHE A 210 -17.82 14.18 -10.16
C PHE A 210 -18.06 14.04 -11.68
N PRO A 211 -17.00 14.14 -12.50
CA PRO A 211 -17.08 13.82 -13.92
C PRO A 211 -17.46 12.36 -14.18
N LYS A 212 -18.15 12.10 -15.30
CA LYS A 212 -18.66 10.76 -15.66
C LYS A 212 -17.57 9.69 -15.75
N ASN A 213 -16.37 10.05 -16.21
CA ASN A 213 -15.20 9.17 -16.25
C ASN A 213 -14.76 8.73 -14.84
N VAL A 214 -14.72 9.65 -13.87
CA VAL A 214 -14.39 9.35 -12.47
C VAL A 214 -15.44 8.41 -11.86
N ILE A 215 -16.72 8.73 -12.03
CA ILE A 215 -17.83 7.90 -11.52
C ILE A 215 -17.75 6.48 -12.10
N ARG A 216 -17.51 6.35 -13.41
CA ARG A 216 -17.38 5.03 -14.05
C ARG A 216 -16.19 4.25 -13.48
N LEU A 217 -15.01 4.87 -13.39
CA LEU A 217 -13.81 4.21 -12.86
C LEU A 217 -13.99 3.78 -11.41
N TYR A 218 -14.62 4.62 -10.58
CA TYR A 218 -15.00 4.26 -9.22
C TYR A 218 -15.87 3.01 -9.18
N TRP A 219 -16.94 2.96 -9.96
CA TRP A 219 -17.87 1.83 -9.94
C TRP A 219 -17.25 0.55 -10.46
N LEU A 220 -16.46 0.62 -11.53
CA LEU A 220 -15.68 -0.53 -12.01
C LEU A 220 -14.73 -1.05 -10.93
N LEU A 221 -14.09 -0.15 -10.18
CA LEU A 221 -13.18 -0.52 -9.11
C LEU A 221 -13.93 -1.21 -7.96
N MET A 222 -15.14 -0.76 -7.62
CA MET A 222 -16.00 -1.43 -6.64
C MET A 222 -16.42 -2.83 -7.12
N GLU A 223 -16.75 -2.98 -8.40
CA GLU A 223 -17.14 -4.26 -9.01
C GLU A 223 -15.99 -5.27 -8.97
N ASN A 224 -14.82 -4.87 -9.47
CA ASN A 224 -13.61 -5.69 -9.43
C ASN A 224 -13.20 -6.07 -7.99
N ASP A 225 -13.40 -5.17 -7.01
CA ASP A 225 -13.18 -5.48 -5.60
C ASP A 225 -14.16 -6.57 -5.10
N ILE A 226 -15.44 -6.51 -5.46
CA ILE A 226 -16.43 -7.54 -5.11
C ILE A 226 -16.08 -8.86 -5.75
N ASP A 227 -15.78 -8.88 -7.04
CA ASP A 227 -15.47 -10.11 -7.77
C ASP A 227 -14.22 -10.80 -7.21
N LYS A 228 -13.19 -10.02 -6.84
CA LYS A 228 -11.99 -10.55 -6.16
C LYS A 228 -12.32 -11.16 -4.80
N ASN A 229 -13.19 -10.52 -4.01
CA ASN A 229 -13.59 -11.08 -2.71
C ASN A 229 -14.47 -12.32 -2.89
N CYS A 230 -15.31 -12.37 -3.92
CA CYS A 230 -16.10 -13.55 -4.26
C CYS A 230 -15.19 -14.74 -4.63
N LYS A 231 -14.18 -14.54 -5.47
CA LYS A 231 -13.18 -15.58 -5.78
C LYS A 231 -12.47 -16.08 -4.53
N LYS A 232 -12.01 -15.17 -3.66
CA LYS A 232 -11.37 -15.53 -2.38
C LYS A 232 -12.30 -16.31 -1.46
N LEU A 233 -13.59 -15.98 -1.42
CA LEU A 233 -14.58 -16.72 -0.65
C LEU A 233 -14.75 -18.14 -1.18
N ILE A 234 -14.81 -18.32 -2.50
CA ILE A 234 -14.89 -19.64 -3.14
C ILE A 234 -13.64 -20.47 -2.83
N GLU A 235 -12.46 -19.85 -2.89
CA GLU A 235 -11.17 -20.51 -2.62
C GLU A 235 -11.01 -20.90 -1.14
N LYS A 236 -11.41 -20.03 -0.20
CA LYS A 236 -11.18 -20.22 1.24
C LYS A 236 -12.35 -20.83 2.01
N GLY A 237 -13.56 -20.81 1.44
CA GLY A 237 -14.77 -21.28 2.12
C GLY A 237 -14.94 -20.66 3.51
N ASN A 238 -15.03 -21.52 4.53
CA ASN A 238 -15.24 -21.13 5.94
C ASN A 238 -14.08 -20.34 6.56
N GLU A 239 -12.88 -20.39 5.96
CA GLU A 239 -11.72 -19.60 6.42
C GLU A 239 -11.73 -18.17 5.86
N PHE A 240 -12.71 -17.83 5.03
CA PHE A 240 -12.86 -16.48 4.52
C PHE A 240 -13.20 -15.49 5.65
N THR A 241 -12.42 -14.43 5.75
CA THR A 241 -12.62 -13.36 6.73
C THR A 241 -13.05 -12.07 6.06
N MET A 242 -13.92 -11.29 6.70
CA MET A 242 -14.41 -10.04 6.16
C MET A 242 -14.60 -8.97 7.23
N LYS A 243 -14.29 -7.71 6.91
CA LYS A 243 -14.58 -6.58 7.81
C LYS A 243 -16.06 -6.22 7.73
N GLY A 244 -16.70 -5.98 8.89
CA GLY A 244 -18.15 -5.69 8.95
C GLY A 244 -18.59 -4.44 8.19
N TRP A 245 -17.73 -3.41 8.07
CA TRP A 245 -18.04 -2.24 7.24
C TRP A 245 -18.14 -2.59 5.75
N TYR A 246 -17.39 -3.59 5.29
CA TYR A 246 -17.45 -4.03 3.90
C TYR A 246 -18.76 -4.76 3.63
N TYR A 247 -19.22 -5.62 4.56
CA TYR A 247 -20.55 -6.22 4.48
C TYR A 247 -21.66 -5.17 4.38
N LYS A 248 -21.64 -4.16 5.27
CA LYS A 248 -22.60 -3.03 5.22
C LYS A 248 -22.60 -2.32 3.86
N ARG A 249 -21.44 -2.18 3.23
CA ARG A 249 -21.30 -1.60 1.89
C ARG A 249 -21.96 -2.47 0.81
N ILE A 250 -21.79 -3.78 0.85
CA ILE A 250 -22.49 -4.72 -0.06
C ILE A 250 -24.01 -4.60 0.10
N ILE A 251 -24.50 -4.56 1.33
CA ILE A 251 -25.93 -4.38 1.62
C ILE A 251 -26.44 -3.04 1.08
N LYS A 252 -25.67 -1.95 1.24
CA LYS A 252 -26.02 -0.64 0.66
C LYS A 252 -26.19 -0.75 -0.86
N TYR A 253 -25.30 -1.42 -1.58
CA TYR A 253 -25.42 -1.56 -3.03
C TYR A 253 -26.68 -2.31 -3.49
N LEU A 254 -27.21 -3.19 -2.64
CA LEU A 254 -28.43 -3.95 -2.90
C LEU A 254 -29.72 -3.21 -2.49
N GLY A 255 -29.60 -2.02 -1.89
CA GLY A 255 -30.74 -1.21 -1.46
C GLY A 255 -31.69 -0.86 -2.62
N ILE A 256 -32.99 -0.88 -2.32
CA ILE A 256 -34.03 -0.44 -3.26
C ILE A 256 -33.92 1.07 -3.44
N GLY A 257 -33.92 1.54 -4.69
CA GLY A 257 -33.82 2.97 -5.01
C GLY A 257 -32.39 3.53 -5.06
N GLU A 258 -31.38 2.72 -4.73
CA GLU A 258 -29.98 3.15 -4.81
C GLU A 258 -29.54 3.28 -6.27
N ASP A 259 -28.96 4.44 -6.61
CA ASP A 259 -28.46 4.78 -7.95
C ASP A 259 -27.09 4.12 -8.21
N VAL A 260 -27.08 2.80 -8.21
CA VAL A 260 -25.88 1.96 -8.37
C VAL A 260 -25.95 1.20 -9.70
N PRO A 261 -24.83 1.05 -10.45
CA PRO A 261 -24.83 0.34 -11.72
C PRO A 261 -25.36 -1.09 -11.62
N VAL A 262 -26.11 -1.51 -12.64
CA VAL A 262 -26.69 -2.87 -12.72
C VAL A 262 -25.64 -3.97 -12.59
N PRO A 263 -24.47 -3.91 -13.28
CA PRO A 263 -23.43 -4.94 -13.11
C PRO A 263 -22.94 -5.06 -11.67
N LEU A 264 -22.70 -3.93 -11.00
CA LEU A 264 -22.29 -3.92 -9.60
C LEU A 264 -23.35 -4.57 -8.69
N LYS A 265 -24.64 -4.27 -8.91
CA LYS A 265 -25.73 -4.91 -8.14
C LYS A 265 -25.74 -6.41 -8.34
N GLN A 266 -25.49 -6.90 -9.56
CA GLN A 266 -25.43 -8.33 -9.85
C GLN A 266 -24.22 -8.99 -9.17
N SER A 267 -23.03 -8.38 -9.21
CA SER A 267 -21.85 -8.88 -8.49
C SER A 267 -22.09 -8.87 -6.97
N ALA A 268 -22.65 -7.79 -6.42
CA ALA A 268 -22.98 -7.68 -5.00
C ALA A 268 -23.99 -8.75 -4.56
N TRP A 269 -25.01 -9.02 -5.39
CA TRP A 269 -26.02 -10.04 -5.12
C TRP A 269 -25.40 -11.44 -5.14
N THR A 270 -24.59 -11.73 -6.14
CA THR A 270 -23.88 -13.02 -6.28
C THR A 270 -22.97 -13.25 -5.08
N PHE A 271 -22.20 -12.24 -4.69
CA PHE A 271 -21.33 -12.31 -3.52
C PHE A 271 -22.13 -12.49 -2.22
N LYS A 272 -23.23 -11.75 -2.02
CA LYS A 272 -24.10 -11.94 -0.85
C LYS A 272 -24.69 -13.35 -0.79
N LYS A 273 -25.17 -13.87 -1.92
CA LYS A 273 -25.71 -15.22 -1.99
C LYS A 273 -24.66 -16.26 -1.57
N GLN A 274 -23.43 -16.13 -2.06
CA GLN A 274 -22.33 -17.02 -1.68
C GLN A 274 -21.99 -16.92 -0.18
N LEU A 275 -22.03 -15.72 0.40
CA LEU A 275 -21.86 -15.51 1.83
C LEU A 275 -22.94 -16.21 2.64
N ASP A 276 -24.21 -16.01 2.26
CA ASP A 276 -25.36 -16.62 2.94
C ASP A 276 -25.33 -18.16 2.84
N GLU A 277 -24.86 -18.71 1.72
CA GLU A 277 -24.67 -20.16 1.51
C GLU A 277 -23.52 -20.74 2.35
N THR A 278 -22.45 -19.96 2.56
CA THR A 278 -21.24 -20.43 3.27
C THR A 278 -21.39 -20.30 4.78
N PHE A 279 -21.85 -19.15 5.27
CA PHE A 279 -21.88 -18.82 6.71
C PHE A 279 -23.28 -18.82 7.33
N GLY A 280 -24.32 -18.93 6.51
CA GLY A 280 -25.70 -18.74 6.92
C GLY A 280 -26.20 -17.31 6.66
N ARG A 281 -27.52 -17.18 6.60
CA ARG A 281 -28.20 -15.95 6.20
C ARG A 281 -27.84 -14.78 7.11
N ASP A 282 -27.35 -13.70 6.49
CA ASP A 282 -26.98 -12.44 7.14
C ASP A 282 -25.89 -12.57 8.22
N VAL A 283 -25.13 -13.67 8.20
CA VAL A 283 -23.98 -13.89 9.06
C VAL A 283 -22.76 -13.20 8.47
N VAL A 284 -22.14 -12.32 9.25
CA VAL A 284 -20.90 -11.66 8.85
C VAL A 284 -19.72 -12.59 9.17
N PRO A 285 -18.87 -12.94 8.18
CA PRO A 285 -17.67 -13.72 8.42
C PRO A 285 -16.78 -13.06 9.48
N PRO A 286 -15.98 -13.85 10.23
CA PRO A 286 -15.08 -13.31 11.23
C PRO A 286 -14.15 -12.25 10.62
N SER A 287 -13.88 -11.18 11.36
CA SER A 287 -12.91 -10.17 10.93
C SER A 287 -11.50 -10.74 11.09
N PRO A 288 -10.58 -10.47 10.15
CA PRO A 288 -9.18 -10.82 10.38
C PRO A 288 -8.71 -10.11 11.67
N LEU A 289 -8.05 -10.87 12.55
CA LEU A 289 -7.48 -10.40 13.81
C LEU A 289 -6.19 -9.59 13.55
N PHE A 290 -6.29 -8.45 12.87
CA PHE A 290 -5.19 -7.48 12.71
C PHE A 290 -5.72 -6.05 12.52
#